data_AF-A0A1Y2AL50-F1
#
_entry.id   AF-A0A1Y2AL50-F1
#
_cell.length_a   1.000
_cell.length_b   1.000
_cell.length_c   1.000
_cell.angle_alpha   90.00
_cell.angle_beta   90.00
_cell.angle_gamma   90.00
#
_symmetry.space_group_name_H-M   'P 1'
#
loop_
_entity.id
_entity.type
_entity.pdbx_description
1 polymer ?
#
loop_
_entity_poly.entity_id
_entity_poly.type
_entity_poly.pdbx_seq_one_letter_code
_entity_poly.pdbx_strand_id
1 'polypeptide(L)'
;MENKIILNLNEKNKYGEYPLLYAIYYNNIKMVQLLIDYATENKIILELNEKNKDGFTPIFGAIQNNNIEMFKLLVEYSIEKGIKLRIDENDIEKVISDFFSFCKLKNISEINSKFIKLINFCKNKNIIEVIFSRNSYFLKKFNEINKNKGIENESKKYKVLEIENEIKKIELEKEIKEKEKIKNDLELLRIEKEKKEKKKLEKKNYIIEKIKKKRDNNETLLTSECKLGNIEEIKKLIHCRMNINKKNKDGDTPLLIACKNGNIELVKYLLSCVIIS
;
A
#
# COMPACT_ATOMS: atom_id res chain seq x y z
N MET A 1 13.73 22.72 -15.86
CA MET A 1 12.47 22.06 -15.49
C MET A 1 12.80 20.58 -15.36
N GLU A 2 13.10 20.11 -14.16
CA GLU A 2 13.44 18.71 -13.95
C GLU A 2 12.15 17.88 -13.94
N ASN A 3 12.06 16.91 -14.83
CA ASN A 3 10.92 16.02 -14.97
C ASN A 3 10.80 15.17 -13.70
N LYS A 4 9.93 15.57 -12.76
CA LYS A 4 9.52 14.77 -11.61
C LYS A 4 8.97 13.44 -12.13
N ILE A 5 9.70 12.34 -11.89
CA ILE A 5 9.22 11.01 -12.27
C ILE A 5 8.25 10.53 -11.18
N ILE A 6 6.97 10.44 -11.52
CA ILE A 6 5.91 9.95 -10.63
C ILE A 6 5.78 8.44 -10.84
N LEU A 7 5.89 7.65 -9.77
CA LEU A 7 5.72 6.19 -9.84
C LEU A 7 4.26 5.83 -10.10
N ASN A 8 4.01 4.90 -11.02
CA ASN A 8 2.66 4.39 -11.23
C ASN A 8 2.31 3.31 -10.21
N LEU A 9 1.30 3.60 -9.38
CA LEU A 9 0.84 2.71 -8.30
C LEU A 9 -0.35 1.83 -8.67
N ASN A 10 -1.05 2.09 -9.78
CA ASN A 10 -2.26 1.37 -10.18
C ASN A 10 -2.07 0.54 -11.45
N GLU A 11 -0.94 0.73 -12.15
CA GLU A 11 -0.65 -0.03 -13.36
C GLU A 11 -0.51 -1.52 -13.05
N LYS A 12 -1.31 -2.32 -13.76
CA LYS A 12 -1.31 -3.77 -13.63
C LYS A 12 -0.23 -4.43 -14.49
N ASN A 13 0.34 -5.53 -14.00
CA ASN A 13 1.15 -6.45 -14.81
C ASN A 13 0.27 -7.42 -15.62
N LYS A 14 0.88 -8.40 -16.29
CA LYS A 14 0.15 -9.42 -17.08
C LYS A 14 -0.75 -10.32 -16.25
N TYR A 15 -0.59 -10.38 -14.93
CA TYR A 15 -1.44 -11.15 -14.01
C TYR A 15 -2.56 -10.30 -13.40
N GLY A 16 -2.62 -9.00 -13.73
CA GLY A 16 -3.57 -8.08 -13.11
C GLY A 16 -3.10 -7.54 -11.76
N GLU A 17 -1.86 -7.81 -11.36
CA GLU A 17 -1.28 -7.42 -10.07
C GLU A 17 -0.76 -5.98 -10.13
N TYR A 18 -0.89 -5.28 -9.00
CA TYR A 18 -0.43 -3.91 -8.80
C TYR A 18 0.15 -3.76 -7.39
N PRO A 19 0.98 -2.73 -7.11
CA PRO A 19 1.75 -2.61 -5.87
C PRO A 19 0.94 -2.80 -4.59
N LEU A 20 -0.24 -2.17 -4.49
CA LEU A 20 -1.11 -2.28 -3.33
C LEU A 20 -1.60 -3.73 -3.13
N LEU A 21 -2.01 -4.42 -4.20
CA LEU A 21 -2.52 -5.77 -4.12
C LEU A 21 -1.44 -6.76 -3.66
N TYR A 22 -0.19 -6.63 -4.13
CA TYR A 22 0.91 -7.46 -3.63
C TYR A 22 1.23 -7.19 -2.16
N ALA A 23 1.28 -5.92 -1.75
CA ALA A 23 1.53 -5.58 -0.35
C ALA A 23 0.49 -6.22 0.58
N ILE A 24 -0.79 -6.25 0.15
CA ILE A 24 -1.88 -6.89 0.88
C ILE A 24 -1.80 -8.41 0.81
N TYR A 25 -1.50 -8.99 -0.35
CA TYR A 25 -1.36 -10.44 -0.52
C TYR A 25 -0.35 -11.02 0.49
N TYR A 26 0.80 -10.35 0.65
CA TYR A 26 1.82 -10.71 1.63
C TYR A 26 1.55 -10.17 3.04
N ASN A 27 0.36 -9.61 3.29
CA ASN A 27 -0.09 -9.10 4.58
C ASN A 27 0.82 -8.03 5.20
N ASN A 28 1.43 -7.18 4.38
CA ASN A 28 2.45 -6.21 4.78
C ASN A 28 1.85 -4.81 4.99
N ILE A 29 1.32 -4.55 6.19
CA ILE A 29 0.69 -3.26 6.55
C ILE A 29 1.64 -2.08 6.34
N LYS A 30 2.90 -2.23 6.76
CA LYS A 30 3.90 -1.17 6.62
C LYS A 30 4.12 -0.77 5.18
N MET A 31 4.11 -1.73 4.25
CA MET A 31 4.21 -1.45 2.82
C MET A 31 2.96 -0.75 2.30
N VAL A 32 1.77 -1.16 2.74
CA VAL A 32 0.52 -0.48 2.37
C VAL A 32 0.52 0.98 2.85
N GLN A 33 0.98 1.24 4.07
CA GLN A 33 1.12 2.61 4.58
C GLN A 33 2.05 3.45 3.70
N LEU A 34 3.24 2.93 3.36
CA LEU A 34 4.18 3.64 2.48
C LEU A 34 3.57 3.97 1.11
N LEU A 35 2.76 3.06 0.54
CA LEU A 35 2.08 3.29 -0.73
C LEU A 35 0.98 4.35 -0.58
N ILE A 36 0.21 4.33 0.51
CA ILE A 36 -0.81 5.34 0.83
C ILE A 36 -0.17 6.73 1.00
N ASP A 37 0.92 6.82 1.77
CA ASP A 37 1.61 8.07 2.05
C ASP A 37 2.10 8.71 0.74
N TYR A 38 2.81 7.93 -0.08
CA TYR A 38 3.28 8.40 -1.39
C TYR A 38 2.12 8.78 -2.32
N ALA A 39 1.04 8.00 -2.34
CA ALA A 39 -0.12 8.30 -3.15
C ALA A 39 -0.75 9.63 -2.75
N THR A 40 -0.93 9.87 -1.45
CA THR A 40 -1.46 11.13 -0.90
C THR A 40 -0.56 12.31 -1.23
N GLU A 41 0.76 12.20 -1.03
CA GLU A 41 1.73 13.25 -1.36
C GLU A 41 1.72 13.63 -2.85
N ASN A 42 1.51 12.65 -3.72
CA ASN A 42 1.53 12.83 -5.17
C ASN A 42 0.15 12.94 -5.81
N LYS A 43 -0.92 13.06 -4.99
CA LYS A 43 -2.33 13.17 -5.43
C LYS A 43 -2.75 12.02 -6.35
N ILE A 44 -2.23 10.83 -6.12
CA ILE A 44 -2.62 9.59 -6.77
C ILE A 44 -3.75 8.97 -5.94
N ILE A 45 -4.83 8.56 -6.62
CA ILE A 45 -5.91 7.80 -6.00
C ILE A 45 -5.59 6.32 -6.19
N LEU A 46 -5.42 5.56 -5.10
CA LEU A 46 -5.18 4.12 -5.18
C LEU A 46 -6.46 3.37 -5.57
N GLU A 47 -6.34 2.43 -6.52
CA GLU A 47 -7.45 1.58 -6.91
C GLU A 47 -7.72 0.51 -5.86
N LEU A 48 -8.89 0.56 -5.20
CA LEU A 48 -9.24 -0.35 -4.10
C LEU A 48 -10.19 -1.49 -4.50
N ASN A 49 -10.90 -1.35 -5.62
CA ASN A 49 -11.91 -2.31 -6.07
C ASN A 49 -11.45 -3.16 -7.26
N GLU A 50 -10.32 -2.80 -7.85
CA GLU A 50 -9.78 -3.50 -9.01
C GLU A 50 -9.27 -4.89 -8.60
N LYS A 51 -9.75 -5.91 -9.31
CA LYS A 51 -9.30 -7.29 -9.12
C LYS A 51 -8.15 -7.66 -10.06
N ASN A 52 -7.32 -8.60 -9.62
CA ASN A 52 -6.36 -9.29 -10.51
C ASN A 52 -7.10 -10.32 -11.39
N LYS A 53 -6.35 -11.08 -12.20
CA LYS A 53 -6.93 -12.11 -13.07
C LYS A 53 -7.59 -13.28 -12.32
N ASP A 54 -7.15 -13.53 -11.08
CA ASP A 54 -7.70 -14.59 -10.24
C ASP A 54 -8.96 -14.14 -9.49
N GLY A 55 -9.33 -12.85 -9.58
CA GLY A 55 -10.49 -12.27 -8.90
C GLY A 55 -10.18 -11.66 -7.54
N PHE A 56 -8.90 -11.56 -7.18
CA PHE A 56 -8.44 -11.06 -5.89
C PHE A 56 -8.52 -9.54 -5.80
N THR A 57 -9.18 -9.03 -4.75
CA THR A 57 -9.28 -7.59 -4.46
C THR A 57 -8.52 -7.22 -3.17
N PRO A 58 -8.11 -5.95 -3.01
CA PRO A 58 -7.51 -5.45 -1.78
C PRO A 58 -8.30 -5.79 -0.51
N ILE A 59 -9.61 -5.53 -0.53
CA ILE A 59 -10.46 -5.76 0.64
C ILE A 59 -10.61 -7.26 0.95
N PHE A 60 -10.72 -8.12 -0.08
CA PHE A 60 -10.75 -9.56 0.13
C PHE A 60 -9.41 -10.07 0.67
N GLY A 61 -8.29 -9.49 0.25
CA GLY A 61 -6.99 -9.86 0.78
C GLY A 61 -6.83 -9.59 2.27
N ALA A 62 -7.35 -8.48 2.77
CA ALA A 62 -7.39 -8.23 4.21
C ALA A 62 -8.26 -9.27 4.95
N ILE A 63 -9.40 -9.66 4.37
CA ILE A 63 -10.32 -10.67 4.92
C ILE A 63 -9.65 -12.04 5.01
N GLN A 64 -9.09 -12.55 3.91
CA GLN A 64 -8.50 -13.89 3.89
C GLN A 64 -7.21 -14.00 4.71
N ASN A 65 -6.49 -12.89 4.88
CA ASN A 65 -5.36 -12.79 5.80
C ASN A 65 -5.79 -12.67 7.27
N ASN A 66 -7.09 -12.60 7.54
CA ASN A 66 -7.66 -12.35 8.86
C ASN A 66 -7.07 -11.09 9.54
N ASN A 67 -6.70 -10.09 8.74
CA ASN A 67 -6.02 -8.88 9.20
C ASN A 67 -7.00 -7.69 9.29
N ILE A 68 -7.53 -7.48 10.50
CA ILE A 68 -8.51 -6.43 10.80
C ILE A 68 -7.89 -5.03 10.64
N GLU A 69 -6.63 -4.85 10.99
CA GLU A 69 -5.94 -3.56 10.87
C GLU A 69 -5.78 -3.16 9.41
N MET A 70 -5.32 -4.09 8.56
CA MET A 70 -5.28 -3.88 7.10
C MET A 70 -6.65 -3.51 6.54
N PHE A 71 -7.71 -4.18 6.98
CA PHE A 71 -9.07 -3.88 6.52
C PHE A 71 -9.52 -2.48 6.93
N LYS A 72 -9.26 -2.08 8.18
CA LYS A 72 -9.56 -0.72 8.67
C LYS A 72 -8.80 0.31 7.87
N LEU A 73 -7.51 0.09 7.61
CA LEU A 73 -6.68 1.00 6.82
C LEU A 73 -7.26 1.23 5.41
N LEU A 74 -7.72 0.17 4.74
CA LEU A 74 -8.37 0.29 3.43
C LEU A 74 -9.71 1.03 3.49
N VAL A 75 -10.51 0.77 4.54
CA VAL A 75 -11.78 1.48 4.77
C VAL A 75 -11.55 2.95 5.05
N GLU A 76 -10.60 3.30 5.91
CA GLU A 76 -10.24 4.68 6.25
C GLU A 76 -9.79 5.45 5.02
N TYR A 77 -8.87 4.89 4.23
CA TYR A 77 -8.44 5.50 2.96
C TYR A 77 -9.62 5.67 1.99
N SER A 78 -10.52 4.68 1.90
CA SER A 78 -11.69 4.77 1.02
C SER A 78 -12.62 5.92 1.40
N ILE A 79 -12.83 6.15 2.70
CA ILE A 79 -13.65 7.25 3.22
C ILE A 79 -12.97 8.58 2.88
N GLU A 80 -11.67 8.70 3.14
CA GLU A 80 -10.89 9.91 2.86
C GLU A 80 -10.96 10.32 1.38
N LYS A 81 -10.87 9.34 0.46
CA LYS A 81 -10.89 9.58 -0.98
C LYS A 81 -12.29 9.53 -1.61
N GLY A 82 -13.35 9.26 -0.83
CA GLY A 82 -14.72 9.13 -1.32
C GLY A 82 -14.94 7.91 -2.24
N ILE A 83 -14.17 6.84 -2.05
CA ILE A 83 -14.26 5.60 -2.82
C ILE A 83 -15.30 4.67 -2.16
N LYS A 84 -16.32 4.28 -2.90
CA LYS A 84 -17.24 3.22 -2.45
C LYS A 84 -16.58 1.86 -2.66
N LEU A 85 -16.26 1.17 -1.57
CA LEU A 85 -15.66 -0.17 -1.62
C LEU A 85 -16.68 -1.21 -2.09
N ARG A 86 -16.22 -2.27 -2.75
CA ARG A 86 -17.08 -3.36 -3.23
C ARG A 86 -16.58 -4.72 -2.74
N ILE A 87 -17.51 -5.50 -2.18
CA ILE A 87 -17.33 -6.92 -1.88
C ILE A 87 -18.34 -7.70 -2.71
N ASP A 88 -17.84 -8.53 -3.61
CA ASP A 88 -18.68 -9.43 -4.41
C ASP A 88 -18.52 -10.86 -3.90
N GLU A 89 -19.60 -11.40 -3.35
CA GLU A 89 -19.60 -12.73 -2.74
C GLU A 89 -19.35 -13.83 -3.77
N ASN A 90 -19.81 -13.65 -5.01
CA ASN A 90 -19.56 -14.61 -6.08
C ASN A 90 -18.07 -14.64 -6.45
N ASP A 91 -17.40 -13.48 -6.46
CA ASP A 91 -15.95 -13.41 -6.69
C ASP A 91 -15.20 -14.11 -5.54
N ILE A 92 -15.61 -13.92 -4.29
CA ILE A 92 -15.01 -14.60 -3.13
C ILE A 92 -15.18 -16.11 -3.22
N GLU A 93 -16.41 -16.59 -3.46
CA GLU A 93 -16.71 -18.02 -3.61
C GLU A 93 -15.88 -18.64 -4.74
N LYS A 94 -15.75 -17.94 -5.88
CA LYS A 94 -14.94 -18.38 -7.02
C LYS A 94 -13.44 -18.44 -6.68
N VAL A 95 -12.89 -17.43 -6.01
CA VAL A 95 -11.47 -17.47 -5.61
C VAL A 95 -11.19 -18.64 -4.67
N ILE A 96 -12.11 -18.92 -3.74
CA ILE A 96 -12.00 -20.05 -2.82
C ILE A 96 -12.09 -21.39 -3.58
N SER A 97 -12.98 -21.52 -4.57
CA SER A 97 -13.14 -22.76 -5.35
C SER A 97 -11.99 -23.03 -6.31
N ASP A 98 -11.57 -22.02 -7.07
CA ASP A 98 -10.69 -22.19 -8.22
C ASP A 98 -9.21 -22.23 -7.80
N PHE A 99 -8.85 -21.65 -6.65
CA PHE A 99 -7.46 -21.43 -6.24
C PHE A 99 -7.15 -21.92 -4.82
N PHE A 100 -7.55 -23.14 -4.51
CA PHE A 100 -7.36 -23.76 -3.19
C PHE A 100 -5.89 -23.74 -2.69
N SER A 101 -4.90 -23.68 -3.59
CA SER A 101 -3.48 -23.63 -3.21
C SER A 101 -2.99 -22.26 -2.71
N PHE A 102 -3.70 -21.18 -3.02
CA PHE A 102 -3.28 -19.81 -2.70
C PHE A 102 -4.27 -19.06 -1.80
N CYS A 103 -5.54 -19.46 -1.78
CA CYS A 103 -6.52 -18.95 -0.84
C CYS A 103 -6.34 -19.58 0.54
N LYS A 104 -6.30 -18.75 1.59
CA LYS A 104 -6.20 -19.19 3.00
C LYS A 104 -7.53 -19.71 3.56
N LEU A 105 -8.65 -19.39 2.92
CA LEU A 105 -9.98 -19.82 3.29
C LEU A 105 -10.35 -21.06 2.47
N LYS A 106 -10.82 -22.12 3.14
CA LYS A 106 -11.37 -23.31 2.48
C LYS A 106 -12.84 -23.14 2.12
N ASN A 107 -13.53 -22.27 2.85
CA ASN A 107 -14.93 -21.93 2.63
C ASN A 107 -15.19 -20.49 3.08
N ILE A 108 -16.14 -19.80 2.45
CA ILE A 108 -16.55 -18.46 2.85
C ILE A 108 -17.04 -18.39 4.31
N SER A 109 -17.56 -19.50 4.84
CA SER A 109 -17.98 -19.61 6.24
C SER A 109 -16.84 -19.46 7.24
N GLU A 110 -15.59 -19.67 6.82
CA GLU A 110 -14.40 -19.49 7.66
C GLU A 110 -14.02 -18.02 7.88
N ILE A 111 -14.67 -17.08 7.17
CA ILE A 111 -14.46 -15.65 7.41
C ILE A 111 -14.79 -15.32 8.87
N ASN A 112 -13.80 -14.74 9.55
CA ASN A 112 -13.90 -14.37 10.96
C ASN A 112 -15.10 -13.44 11.21
N SER A 113 -15.89 -13.76 12.24
CA SER A 113 -17.12 -13.04 12.62
C SER A 113 -16.92 -11.53 12.86
N LYS A 114 -15.70 -11.09 13.25
CA LYS A 114 -15.36 -9.67 13.35
C LYS A 114 -15.46 -8.96 11.99
N PHE A 115 -14.98 -9.58 10.90
CA PHE A 115 -15.15 -9.03 9.56
C PHE A 115 -16.62 -8.96 9.16
N ILE A 116 -17.40 -10.00 9.45
CA ILE A 116 -18.84 -10.00 9.15
C ILE A 116 -19.54 -8.80 9.81
N LYS A 117 -19.24 -8.54 11.09
CA LYS A 117 -19.77 -7.38 11.82
C LYS A 117 -19.31 -6.05 11.22
N LEU A 118 -18.01 -5.92 10.89
CA LEU A 118 -17.45 -4.71 10.28
C LEU A 118 -18.02 -4.43 8.89
N ILE A 119 -18.13 -5.46 8.04
CA ILE A 119 -18.70 -5.34 6.69
C ILE A 119 -20.17 -4.95 6.79
N ASN A 120 -20.97 -5.58 7.66
CA ASN A 120 -22.37 -5.19 7.87
C ASN A 120 -22.50 -3.72 8.31
N PHE A 121 -21.63 -3.29 9.24
CA PHE A 121 -21.58 -1.91 9.69
C PHE A 121 -21.25 -0.94 8.54
N CYS A 122 -20.19 -1.21 7.79
CA CYS A 122 -19.77 -0.37 6.66
C CYS A 122 -20.81 -0.35 5.54
N LYS A 123 -21.50 -1.47 5.30
CA LYS A 123 -22.62 -1.56 4.35
C LYS A 123 -23.77 -0.65 4.74
N ASN A 124 -24.17 -0.66 6.01
CA ASN A 124 -25.27 0.19 6.50
C ASN A 124 -24.91 1.69 6.48
N LYS A 125 -23.62 2.01 6.49
CA LYS A 125 -23.09 3.37 6.30
C LYS A 125 -22.85 3.73 4.83
N ASN A 126 -23.20 2.85 3.89
CA ASN A 126 -22.96 3.00 2.45
C ASN A 126 -21.48 3.19 2.06
N ILE A 127 -20.55 2.72 2.91
CA ILE A 127 -19.10 2.73 2.66
C ILE A 127 -18.71 1.54 1.79
N ILE A 128 -19.28 0.37 2.09
CA ILE A 128 -19.07 -0.87 1.33
C ILE A 128 -20.38 -1.29 0.65
N GLU A 129 -20.35 -1.46 -0.67
CA GLU A 129 -21.34 -2.22 -1.40
C GLU A 129 -21.05 -3.72 -1.27
N VAL A 130 -22.04 -4.50 -0.85
CA VAL A 130 -21.94 -5.96 -0.80
C VAL A 130 -22.91 -6.54 -1.81
N ILE A 131 -22.39 -7.34 -2.73
CA ILE A 131 -23.16 -8.06 -3.72
C ILE A 131 -23.30 -9.50 -3.26
N PHE A 132 -24.54 -9.89 -3.04
CA PHE A 132 -24.90 -11.17 -2.46
C PHE A 132 -24.99 -12.24 -3.55
N SER A 133 -24.43 -13.43 -3.27
CA SER A 133 -24.62 -14.61 -4.10
C SER A 133 -26.04 -15.17 -3.92
N ARG A 134 -26.48 -16.07 -4.82
CA ARG A 134 -27.82 -16.70 -4.73
C ARG A 134 -28.07 -17.38 -3.37
N ASN A 135 -27.03 -17.97 -2.78
CA ASN A 135 -27.08 -18.66 -1.49
C ASN A 135 -26.32 -17.92 -0.38
N SER A 136 -26.24 -16.60 -0.52
CA SER A 136 -25.40 -15.69 0.26
C SER A 136 -25.21 -16.04 1.73
N TYR A 137 -23.96 -16.31 2.10
CA TYR A 137 -23.49 -16.42 3.46
C TYR A 137 -23.56 -15.06 4.18
N PHE A 138 -23.10 -13.98 3.53
CA PHE A 138 -23.13 -12.64 4.13
C PHE A 138 -24.55 -12.20 4.48
N LEU A 139 -25.52 -12.38 3.58
CA LEU A 139 -26.91 -11.99 3.81
C LEU A 139 -27.52 -12.73 5.00
N LYS A 140 -27.31 -14.05 5.09
CA LYS A 140 -27.74 -14.87 6.23
C LYS A 140 -27.17 -14.32 7.54
N LYS A 141 -25.86 -14.07 7.58
CA LYS A 141 -25.19 -13.54 8.78
C LYS A 141 -25.58 -12.12 9.13
N PHE A 142 -25.81 -11.25 8.15
CA PHE A 142 -26.28 -9.89 8.41
C PHE A 142 -27.70 -9.90 9.00
N ASN A 143 -28.57 -10.77 8.51
CA ASN A 143 -29.91 -10.96 9.06
C ASN A 143 -29.86 -11.48 10.51
N GLU A 144 -28.97 -12.43 10.83
CA GLU A 144 -28.74 -12.89 12.21
C GLU A 144 -28.30 -11.72 13.12
N ILE A 145 -27.31 -10.93 12.70
CA ILE A 145 -26.80 -9.78 13.46
C ILE A 145 -27.90 -8.73 13.69
N ASN A 146 -28.69 -8.42 12.65
CA ASN A 146 -29.71 -7.39 12.73
C ASN A 146 -30.92 -7.84 13.58
N LYS A 147 -31.27 -9.13 13.57
CA LYS A 147 -32.28 -9.70 14.48
C LYS A 147 -31.86 -9.58 15.95
N ASN A 148 -30.60 -9.86 16.25
CA ASN A 148 -30.08 -9.75 17.63
C ASN A 148 -30.06 -8.30 18.13
N LYS A 149 -29.83 -7.31 17.25
CA LYS A 149 -29.98 -5.88 17.60
C LYS A 149 -31.41 -5.46 17.94
N GLY A 150 -32.42 -6.12 17.36
CA GLY A 150 -33.83 -5.92 17.70
C GLY A 150 -34.23 -6.51 19.06
N ILE A 151 -33.42 -7.41 19.61
CA ILE A 151 -33.64 -8.06 20.92
C ILE A 151 -32.78 -7.38 22.01
N GLU A 152 -31.64 -6.78 21.66
CA GLU A 152 -30.75 -6.07 22.60
C GLU A 152 -31.23 -4.65 23.00
N ASN A 153 -32.38 -4.17 22.49
CA ASN A 153 -32.94 -2.87 22.88
C ASN A 153 -33.70 -2.86 24.22
N GLU A 154 -33.78 -3.98 24.93
CA GLU A 154 -34.22 -4.04 26.33
C GLU A 154 -33.28 -4.91 27.17
N SER A 155 -32.01 -4.47 27.32
CA SER A 155 -31.22 -4.61 28.58
C SER A 155 -29.71 -4.44 28.34
N LYS A 156 -29.26 -3.18 28.34
CA LYS A 156 -28.12 -2.72 29.18
C LYS A 156 -27.91 -1.21 29.05
N LYS A 157 -28.63 -0.51 29.93
CA LYS A 157 -28.13 0.67 30.63
C LYS A 157 -26.83 0.27 31.36
N TYR A 158 -25.74 0.99 31.07
CA TYR A 158 -24.54 1.29 31.90
C TYR A 158 -23.21 1.24 31.11
N LYS A 159 -22.54 2.40 31.15
CA LYS A 159 -21.14 2.73 30.80
C LYS A 159 -20.76 2.82 29.32
N VAL A 160 -20.97 3.99 28.72
CA VAL A 160 -19.87 4.85 28.20
C VAL A 160 -20.28 6.31 28.40
N LEU A 161 -20.16 6.78 29.65
CA LEU A 161 -20.09 8.20 30.02
C LEU A 161 -18.62 8.56 30.36
N GLU A 162 -17.66 7.83 29.77
CA GLU A 162 -16.25 7.83 30.22
C GLU A 162 -15.22 7.95 29.07
N ILE A 163 -15.67 8.13 27.82
CA ILE A 163 -14.76 8.38 26.67
C ILE A 163 -14.95 9.79 26.10
N GLU A 164 -16.13 10.41 26.29
CA GLU A 164 -16.39 11.79 25.87
C GLU A 164 -15.64 12.84 26.71
N ASN A 165 -15.11 12.46 27.88
CA ASN A 165 -14.34 13.35 28.77
C ASN A 165 -12.82 13.27 28.61
N GLU A 166 -12.27 12.30 27.87
CA GLU A 166 -10.83 12.29 27.53
C GLU A 166 -10.52 13.09 26.26
N ILE A 167 -11.47 13.17 25.32
CA ILE A 167 -11.29 13.85 24.03
C ILE A 167 -11.28 15.38 24.18
N LYS A 168 -11.87 15.95 25.25
CA LYS A 168 -11.92 17.41 25.48
C LYS A 168 -10.71 18.00 26.20
N LYS A 169 -9.72 17.20 26.66
CA LYS A 169 -8.65 17.70 27.55
C LYS A 169 -7.25 17.87 26.93
N ILE A 170 -6.97 17.40 25.71
CA ILE A 170 -5.59 17.48 25.17
C ILE A 170 -5.49 18.19 23.80
N GLU A 171 -6.62 18.60 23.22
CA GLU A 171 -6.66 19.47 22.03
C GLU A 171 -6.57 20.99 22.34
N LEU A 172 -6.32 21.43 23.59
CA LEU A 172 -6.39 22.86 23.94
C LEU A 172 -5.19 23.47 24.70
N GLU A 173 -4.05 22.78 24.89
CA GLU A 173 -2.92 23.34 25.67
C GLU A 173 -1.54 23.38 25.00
N LYS A 174 -1.39 23.09 23.69
CA LYS A 174 -0.05 23.11 23.06
C LYS A 174 0.14 23.95 21.80
N GLU A 175 -0.81 24.82 21.46
CA GLU A 175 -0.66 25.66 20.25
C GLU A 175 -0.40 27.15 20.45
N ILE A 176 -0.44 27.75 21.66
CA ILE A 176 -0.17 29.21 21.79
C ILE A 176 0.60 29.59 23.07
N LYS A 177 1.94 29.50 22.98
CA LYS A 177 3.00 30.28 23.67
C LYS A 177 4.30 29.45 23.54
N GLU A 178 5.34 29.80 22.80
CA GLU A 178 5.79 31.07 22.24
C GLU A 178 6.58 30.75 20.97
N LYS A 179 6.18 31.36 19.85
CA LYS A 179 7.14 31.75 18.83
C LYS A 179 7.97 32.91 19.39
N GLU A 180 9.24 32.93 19.00
CA GLU A 180 10.22 34.03 19.12
C GLU A 180 11.02 34.14 20.42
N LYS A 181 12.11 33.35 20.48
CA LYS A 181 13.42 33.97 20.74
C LYS A 181 14.46 33.41 19.77
N ILE A 182 14.98 34.34 18.99
CA ILE A 182 15.78 34.24 17.79
C ILE A 182 17.27 34.04 18.12
N LYS A 183 18.01 33.51 17.13
CA LYS A 183 19.42 33.78 16.76
C LYS A 183 20.53 32.91 17.35
N ASN A 184 21.45 32.60 16.42
CA ASN A 184 22.89 32.39 16.58
C ASN A 184 23.30 31.00 17.12
N ASP A 185 24.16 30.19 16.50
CA ASP A 185 25.18 30.37 15.44
C ASP A 185 25.34 29.03 14.67
N LEU A 186 25.50 28.95 13.35
CA LEU A 186 26.67 29.36 12.57
C LEU A 186 28.02 28.81 13.06
N GLU A 187 28.13 27.51 13.35
CA GLU A 187 29.46 26.87 13.45
C GLU A 187 29.48 25.35 13.17
N LEU A 188 29.18 24.93 11.93
CA LEU A 188 29.66 23.61 11.45
C LEU A 188 29.90 23.59 9.92
N LEU A 189 30.46 24.69 9.42
CA LEU A 189 30.85 24.90 8.02
C LEU A 189 32.38 25.12 7.85
N ARG A 190 33.21 24.60 8.79
CA ARG A 190 34.67 24.61 8.65
C ARG A 190 35.25 23.29 9.15
N ILE A 191 36.16 22.71 8.34
CA ILE A 191 36.73 21.35 8.38
C ILE A 191 35.75 20.37 7.67
N GLU A 192 35.80 20.10 6.36
CA GLU A 192 36.95 19.58 5.61
C GLU A 192 36.87 19.97 4.13
N LYS A 193 37.27 21.21 3.82
CA LYS A 193 37.54 21.67 2.46
C LYS A 193 38.95 21.26 2.01
N GLU A 194 39.39 20.03 2.29
CA GLU A 194 40.74 19.55 1.94
C GLU A 194 40.86 18.12 1.40
N LYS A 195 39.80 17.53 0.81
CA LYS A 195 39.95 16.32 -0.04
C LYS A 195 39.14 16.34 -1.33
N LYS A 196 39.19 17.48 -2.06
CA LYS A 196 39.09 17.43 -3.52
C LYS A 196 40.44 16.96 -4.07
N GLU A 197 40.48 15.83 -4.79
CA GLU A 197 41.07 15.75 -6.16
C GLU A 197 41.40 14.33 -6.68
N LYS A 198 41.48 13.27 -5.87
CA LYS A 198 41.78 11.91 -6.39
C LYS A 198 40.57 11.00 -6.50
N LYS A 199 39.87 11.04 -7.67
CA LYS A 199 39.14 9.91 -8.34
C LYS A 199 38.04 10.41 -9.32
N LYS A 200 38.31 11.46 -10.10
CA LYS A 200 37.34 12.00 -11.08
C LYS A 200 37.53 11.52 -12.53
N LEU A 201 38.33 10.49 -12.84
CA LEU A 201 38.52 10.10 -14.25
C LEU A 201 38.53 8.60 -14.62
N GLU A 202 38.47 7.64 -13.69
CA GLU A 202 38.55 6.21 -14.08
C GLU A 202 37.27 5.37 -13.89
N LYS A 203 36.22 5.90 -13.24
CA LYS A 203 34.94 5.16 -13.08
C LYS A 203 33.91 5.39 -14.18
N LYS A 204 34.12 6.39 -15.06
CA LYS A 204 33.15 6.75 -16.11
C LYS A 204 33.19 5.79 -17.31
N ASN A 205 34.29 5.05 -17.51
CA ASN A 205 34.46 4.19 -18.70
C ASN A 205 34.12 2.71 -18.49
N TYR A 206 34.09 2.20 -17.26
CA TYR A 206 33.75 0.79 -16.99
C TYR A 206 32.27 0.48 -17.25
N ILE A 207 31.37 1.38 -16.86
CA ILE A 207 29.92 1.20 -17.00
C ILE A 207 29.47 1.50 -18.45
N ILE A 208 30.07 2.49 -19.11
CA ILE A 208 29.77 2.84 -20.51
C ILE A 208 30.16 1.71 -21.47
N GLU A 209 31.28 1.02 -21.24
CA GLU A 209 31.68 -0.16 -22.04
C GLU A 209 30.73 -1.35 -21.87
N LYS A 210 30.19 -1.57 -20.66
CA LYS A 210 29.25 -2.67 -20.38
C LYS A 210 27.85 -2.37 -20.95
N ILE A 211 27.41 -1.12 -20.88
CA ILE A 211 26.13 -0.62 -21.45
C ILE A 211 26.13 -0.67 -22.98
N LYS A 212 27.28 -0.51 -23.65
CA LYS A 212 27.38 -0.49 -25.12
C LYS A 212 27.41 -1.87 -25.79
N LYS A 213 27.76 -2.97 -25.09
CA LYS A 213 27.95 -4.29 -25.70
C LYS A 213 26.74 -5.25 -25.70
N LYS A 214 25.57 -4.87 -25.17
CA LYS A 214 24.32 -5.65 -25.33
C LYS A 214 23.10 -4.74 -25.41
N ARG A 215 22.91 -4.12 -26.58
CA ARG A 215 21.81 -3.18 -26.84
C ARG A 215 20.41 -3.79 -26.96
N ASP A 216 20.25 -5.08 -26.66
CA ASP A 216 18.94 -5.73 -26.49
C ASP A 216 18.59 -6.06 -25.01
N ASN A 217 19.52 -5.87 -24.04
CA ASN A 217 19.38 -6.38 -22.67
C ASN A 217 19.45 -5.32 -21.54
N ASN A 218 19.66 -4.03 -21.83
CA ASN A 218 19.66 -2.98 -20.78
C ASN A 218 18.27 -2.74 -20.17
N GLU A 219 17.21 -3.17 -20.86
CA GLU A 219 15.81 -2.90 -20.54
C GLU A 219 15.25 -3.79 -19.42
N THR A 220 15.89 -4.94 -19.20
CA THR A 220 15.58 -5.90 -18.12
C THR A 220 16.41 -5.63 -16.87
N LEU A 221 17.45 -4.79 -16.96
CA LEU A 221 18.49 -4.68 -15.95
C LEU A 221 17.98 -4.15 -14.60
N LEU A 222 17.21 -3.05 -14.59
CA LEU A 222 16.67 -2.51 -13.33
C LEU A 222 15.71 -3.50 -12.66
N THR A 223 14.80 -4.09 -13.44
CA THR A 223 13.87 -5.09 -12.92
C THR A 223 14.56 -6.39 -12.48
N SER A 224 15.67 -6.80 -13.13
CA SER A 224 16.44 -7.97 -12.70
C SER A 224 17.22 -7.70 -11.42
N GLU A 225 17.81 -6.52 -11.26
CA GLU A 225 18.47 -6.14 -10.00
C GLU A 225 17.45 -6.03 -8.85
N CYS A 226 16.23 -5.55 -9.10
CA CYS A 226 15.14 -5.58 -8.12
C CYS A 226 14.76 -7.02 -7.73
N LYS A 227 14.77 -7.98 -8.67
CA LYS A 227 14.55 -9.41 -8.37
C LYS A 227 15.66 -9.98 -7.48
N LEU A 228 16.91 -9.57 -7.71
CA LEU A 228 18.07 -9.97 -6.91
C LEU A 228 18.15 -9.26 -5.54
N GLY A 229 17.40 -8.17 -5.36
CA GLY A 229 17.39 -7.39 -4.11
C GLY A 229 18.65 -6.54 -3.90
N ASN A 230 19.46 -6.31 -4.94
CA ASN A 230 20.73 -5.60 -4.83
C ASN A 230 20.53 -4.07 -4.80
N ILE A 231 20.21 -3.54 -3.63
CA ILE A 231 19.89 -2.11 -3.44
C ILE A 231 21.03 -1.20 -3.91
N GLU A 232 22.29 -1.59 -3.70
CA GLU A 232 23.44 -0.75 -4.05
C GLU A 232 23.64 -0.61 -5.57
N GLU A 233 23.35 -1.66 -6.34
CA GLU A 233 23.37 -1.58 -7.80
C GLU A 233 22.14 -0.82 -8.33
N ILE A 234 20.98 -1.02 -7.73
CA ILE A 234 19.75 -0.27 -8.06
C ILE A 234 19.97 1.22 -7.87
N LYS A 235 20.62 1.63 -6.77
CA LYS A 235 21.01 3.02 -6.53
C LYS A 235 21.83 3.58 -7.69
N LYS A 236 22.87 2.88 -8.13
CA LYS A 236 23.72 3.31 -9.26
C LYS A 236 22.94 3.41 -10.58
N LEU A 237 22.04 2.46 -10.83
CA LEU A 237 21.23 2.41 -12.04
C LEU A 237 20.23 3.57 -12.14
N ILE A 238 19.59 3.95 -11.03
CA ILE A 238 18.65 5.09 -11.01
C ILE A 238 19.38 6.42 -11.25
N HIS A 239 20.60 6.59 -10.74
CA HIS A 239 21.44 7.78 -11.03
C HIS A 239 21.79 7.91 -12.53
N CYS A 240 21.61 6.85 -13.32
CA CYS A 240 21.79 6.87 -14.78
C CYS A 240 20.52 7.29 -15.55
N ARG A 241 19.51 7.89 -14.89
CA ARG A 241 18.22 8.34 -15.47
C ARG A 241 17.40 7.21 -16.13
N MET A 242 17.46 6.00 -15.58
CA MET A 242 16.62 4.90 -16.04
C MET A 242 15.13 5.18 -15.76
N ASN A 243 14.25 4.77 -16.68
CA ASN A 243 12.80 4.91 -16.49
C ASN A 243 12.30 3.90 -15.44
N ILE A 244 12.06 4.39 -14.23
CA ILE A 244 11.62 3.58 -13.07
C ILE A 244 10.18 3.04 -13.17
N ASN A 245 9.39 3.47 -14.16
CA ASN A 245 8.05 2.94 -14.44
C ASN A 245 8.02 1.90 -15.57
N LYS A 246 9.17 1.64 -16.22
CA LYS A 246 9.20 0.72 -17.35
C LYS A 246 8.90 -0.71 -16.89
N LYS A 247 7.96 -1.35 -17.58
CA LYS A 247 7.58 -2.75 -17.36
C LYS A 247 8.57 -3.72 -18.01
N ASN A 248 8.84 -4.83 -17.33
CA ASN A 248 9.54 -5.99 -17.91
C ASN A 248 8.61 -6.82 -18.82
N LYS A 249 9.10 -7.98 -19.31
CA LYS A 249 8.32 -8.90 -20.16
C LYS A 249 7.06 -9.45 -19.48
N ASP A 250 7.02 -9.50 -18.16
CA ASP A 250 5.87 -9.96 -17.37
C ASP A 250 4.88 -8.82 -17.05
N GLY A 251 5.22 -7.58 -17.43
CA GLY A 251 4.46 -6.39 -17.10
C GLY A 251 4.82 -5.79 -15.75
N ASP A 252 5.84 -6.30 -15.05
CA ASP A 252 6.22 -5.82 -13.73
C ASP A 252 7.06 -4.54 -13.82
N THR A 253 6.73 -3.55 -13.01
CA THR A 253 7.58 -2.39 -12.75
C THR A 253 8.60 -2.71 -11.64
N PRO A 254 9.71 -1.96 -11.51
CA PRO A 254 10.61 -2.05 -10.37
C PRO A 254 9.91 -2.00 -9.01
N LEU A 255 8.92 -1.11 -8.86
CA LEU A 255 8.12 -1.00 -7.64
C LEU A 255 7.30 -2.28 -7.38
N LEU A 256 6.69 -2.84 -8.43
CA LEU A 256 5.91 -4.07 -8.31
C LEU A 256 6.77 -5.25 -7.82
N ILE A 257 8.00 -5.36 -8.33
CA ILE A 257 8.95 -6.40 -7.92
C ILE A 257 9.38 -6.20 -6.46
N ALA A 258 9.65 -4.95 -6.06
CA ALA A 258 10.00 -4.62 -4.68
C ALA A 258 8.85 -4.98 -3.71
N CYS A 259 7.60 -4.68 -4.08
CA CYS A 259 6.42 -5.05 -3.31
C CYS A 259 6.22 -6.57 -3.23
N LYS A 260 6.36 -7.27 -4.36
CA LYS A 260 6.27 -8.73 -4.44
C LYS A 260 7.31 -9.43 -3.55
N ASN A 261 8.52 -8.88 -3.48
CA ASN A 261 9.59 -9.41 -2.64
C ASN A 261 9.49 -8.98 -1.17
N GLY A 262 8.50 -8.15 -0.80
CA GLY A 262 8.37 -7.61 0.55
C GLY A 262 9.51 -6.67 0.96
N ASN A 263 10.32 -6.18 0.02
CA ASN A 263 11.53 -5.41 0.31
C ASN A 263 11.20 -3.94 0.63
N ILE A 264 10.94 -3.67 1.91
CA ILE A 264 10.58 -2.33 2.42
C ILE A 264 11.65 -1.28 2.12
N GLU A 265 12.94 -1.62 2.25
CA GLU A 265 14.03 -0.66 2.01
C GLU A 265 14.10 -0.25 0.55
N LEU A 266 13.95 -1.21 -0.36
CA LEU A 266 13.89 -0.92 -1.78
C LEU A 266 12.64 -0.12 -2.15
N VAL A 267 11.48 -0.43 -1.57
CA VAL A 267 10.26 0.38 -1.76
C VAL A 267 10.51 1.81 -1.30
N LYS A 268 11.00 2.02 -0.07
CA LYS A 268 11.33 3.36 0.44
C LYS A 268 12.28 4.11 -0.49
N TYR A 269 13.32 3.42 -0.96
CA TYR A 269 14.27 4.02 -1.88
C TYR A 269 13.63 4.41 -3.21
N LEU A 270 12.83 3.54 -3.83
CA LEU A 270 12.13 3.85 -5.08
C LEU A 270 11.15 5.02 -4.90
N LEU A 271 10.39 5.05 -3.79
CA LEU A 271 9.50 6.15 -3.45
C LEU A 271 10.27 7.46 -3.19
N SER A 272 11.48 7.39 -2.60
CA SER A 272 12.32 8.56 -2.33
C SER A 272 13.11 9.08 -3.53
N CYS A 273 13.23 8.32 -4.62
CA CYS A 273 13.92 8.75 -5.85
C CYS A 273 13.27 9.96 -6.53
N VAL A 274 12.19 10.49 -5.95
CA VAL A 274 11.50 11.74 -6.29
C VAL A 274 12.16 12.98 -5.66
N ILE A 275 13.10 12.81 -4.71
CA ILE A 275 13.77 13.91 -3.98
C ILE A 275 15.25 13.98 -4.37
N ILE A 276 15.53 14.50 -5.57
CA ILE A 276 16.82 15.14 -5.82
C ILE A 276 16.45 16.58 -6.20
N SER A 277 16.35 17.41 -5.16
CA SER A 277 16.19 18.86 -5.22
C SER A 277 17.51 19.55 -5.54
#